data_AF-J9EEW4-F1
#
_entry.id   AF-J9EEW4-F1
#
_cell.length_a   1.000
_cell.length_b   1.000
_cell.length_c   1.000
_cell.angle_alpha   90.00
_cell.angle_beta   90.00
_cell.angle_gamma   90.00
#
_symmetry.space_group_name_H-M   'P 1'
#
loop_
_entity.id
_entity.type
_entity.pdbx_description
1 polymer ?
#
loop_
_entity_poly.entity_id
_entity_poly.type
_entity_poly.pdbx_seq_one_letter_code
_entity_poly.pdbx_strand_id
1 'polypeptide(L)'
;MLQILLSLFSFCILINGHLISDCSKYKDCASCVKSYRPLPGFKRFCGWHTDRSVCDEPLSFVTGKSVVVREPFMCPEKAPPDEEYPYTDKLGRSLFSLVLAVRNKNPKECLANSQPNVRLIKRYEVECDQSHNFCASMLAVSESSKSIYVVYKSSNMDKQLITEVCKF
;
A
#
# COMPACT_ATOMS: atom_id res chain seq x y z
N MET A 1 53.41 3.07 25.39
CA MET A 1 52.98 3.26 23.98
C MET A 1 52.40 1.99 23.38
N LEU A 2 53.09 0.84 23.42
CA LEU A 2 52.56 -0.44 22.89
C LEU A 2 51.36 -1.00 23.68
N GLN A 3 51.34 -0.84 25.01
CA GLN A 3 50.25 -1.32 25.87
C GLN A 3 48.91 -0.56 25.69
N ILE A 4 48.96 0.71 25.26
CA ILE A 4 47.76 1.52 25.00
C ILE A 4 47.16 1.15 23.62
N LEU A 5 48.01 0.77 22.66
CA LEU A 5 47.58 0.29 21.35
C LEU A 5 46.88 -1.07 21.44
N LEU A 6 47.37 -1.97 22.32
CA LEU A 6 46.80 -3.30 22.55
C LEU A 6 45.44 -3.26 23.26
N SER A 7 45.22 -2.31 24.17
CA SER A 7 43.92 -2.12 24.83
C SER A 7 42.87 -1.50 23.91
N LEU A 8 43.27 -0.61 22.99
CA LEU A 8 42.38 -0.10 21.93
C LEU A 8 42.01 -1.20 20.92
N PHE A 9 42.94 -2.11 20.58
CA PHE A 9 42.65 -3.23 19.68
C PHE A 9 41.74 -4.29 20.33
N SER A 10 41.85 -4.49 21.65
CA SER A 10 40.95 -5.39 22.38
C SER A 10 39.52 -4.85 22.50
N PHE A 11 39.34 -3.52 22.48
CA PHE A 11 38.00 -2.90 22.44
C PHE A 11 37.33 -3.03 21.06
N CYS A 12 38.11 -3.15 19.98
CA CYS A 12 37.58 -3.33 18.64
C CYS A 12 37.03 -4.75 18.37
N ILE A 13 37.43 -5.77 19.15
CA ILE A 13 37.03 -7.17 18.93
C ILE A 13 35.71 -7.52 19.65
N LEU A 14 35.19 -6.64 20.52
CA LEU A 14 33.91 -6.84 21.23
C LEU A 14 32.69 -6.22 20.54
N ILE A 15 32.83 -5.71 19.31
CA ILE A 15 31.68 -5.39 18.46
C ILE A 15 31.43 -6.54 17.48
N ASN A 16 31.38 -7.77 17.99
CA ASN A 16 30.51 -8.79 17.39
C ASN A 16 29.08 -8.42 17.77
N GLY A 17 28.61 -7.29 17.20
CA GLY A 17 27.21 -6.98 17.09
C GLY A 17 26.61 -8.03 16.18
N HIS A 18 26.20 -9.16 16.76
CA HIS A 18 25.13 -9.96 16.22
C HIS A 18 23.94 -9.00 16.08
N LEU A 19 23.87 -8.29 14.95
CA LEU A 19 22.70 -7.54 14.49
C LEU A 19 21.67 -8.61 14.15
N ILE A 20 21.13 -9.26 15.17
CA ILE A 20 20.05 -10.23 15.04
C ILE A 20 18.86 -9.40 14.58
N SER A 21 18.55 -9.50 13.30
CA SER A 21 17.39 -8.90 12.64
C SER A 21 16.14 -9.33 13.41
N ASP A 22 15.69 -8.50 14.33
CA ASP A 22 14.61 -8.85 15.27
C ASP A 22 13.24 -8.87 14.57
N CYS A 23 13.19 -8.35 13.34
CA CYS A 23 12.04 -8.46 12.45
C CYS A 23 11.91 -9.85 11.82
N SER A 24 13.02 -10.58 11.61
CA SER A 24 13.01 -11.89 10.94
C SER A 24 12.26 -12.98 11.72
N LYS A 25 11.98 -12.75 13.00
CA LYS A 25 11.19 -13.68 13.83
C LYS A 25 9.71 -13.74 13.43
N TYR A 26 9.20 -12.71 12.75
CA TYR A 26 7.81 -12.66 12.30
C TYR A 26 7.67 -13.33 10.93
N LYS A 27 6.84 -14.36 10.86
CA LYS A 27 6.64 -15.19 9.65
C LYS A 27 5.42 -14.80 8.84
N ASP A 28 4.56 -13.96 9.39
CA ASP A 28 3.36 -13.46 8.74
C ASP A 28 3.40 -11.93 8.64
N CYS A 29 2.78 -11.41 7.57
CA CYS A 29 2.77 -9.98 7.29
C CYS A 29 2.12 -9.18 8.44
N ALA A 30 0.98 -9.64 8.97
CA ALA A 30 0.20 -8.90 9.95
C ALA A 30 0.99 -8.69 11.26
N SER A 31 1.69 -9.71 11.73
CA SER A 31 2.56 -9.61 12.91
C SER A 31 3.82 -8.82 12.60
N CYS A 32 4.37 -8.95 11.39
CA CYS A 32 5.55 -8.19 10.95
C CYS A 32 5.29 -6.67 11.03
N VAL A 33 4.25 -6.17 10.37
CA VAL A 33 4.01 -4.73 10.25
C VAL A 33 3.54 -4.06 11.54
N LYS A 34 3.02 -4.83 12.49
CA LYS A 34 2.69 -4.34 13.85
C LYS A 34 3.92 -4.25 14.76
N SER A 35 5.04 -4.81 14.33
CA SER A 35 6.23 -4.96 15.15
C SER A 35 7.23 -3.85 14.91
N TYR A 36 8.02 -3.57 15.94
CA TYR A 36 9.06 -2.57 15.90
C TYR A 36 10.24 -2.98 16.77
N ARG A 37 11.43 -2.54 16.38
CA ARG A 37 12.61 -2.56 17.25
C ARG A 37 12.69 -1.21 17.99
N PRO A 38 12.80 -1.21 19.33
CA PRO A 38 13.11 0.01 20.06
C PRO A 38 14.56 0.41 19.79
N LEU A 39 14.79 1.65 19.35
CA LEU A 39 16.11 2.27 19.25
C LEU A 39 16.16 3.47 20.21
N PRO A 40 17.36 3.91 20.64
CA PRO A 40 17.49 5.11 21.45
C PRO A 40 16.83 6.31 20.75
N GLY A 41 15.77 6.84 21.34
CA GLY A 41 15.05 8.03 20.85
C GLY A 41 13.93 7.80 19.81
N PHE A 42 13.77 6.59 19.25
CA PHE A 42 12.68 6.31 18.29
C PHE A 42 12.37 4.81 18.12
N LYS A 43 11.20 4.50 17.57
CA LYS A 43 10.80 3.13 17.21
C LYS A 43 11.04 2.90 15.72
N ARG A 44 11.75 1.83 15.35
CA ARG A 44 11.91 1.42 13.94
C ARG A 44 10.95 0.27 13.66
N PHE A 45 9.91 0.54 12.87
CA PHE A 45 8.95 -0.49 12.44
C PHE A 45 9.60 -1.49 11.48
N CYS A 46 9.15 -2.74 11.54
CA CYS A 46 9.53 -3.78 10.58
C CYS A 46 8.76 -3.62 9.26
N GLY A 47 9.28 -4.19 8.17
CA GLY A 47 8.65 -4.19 6.85
C GLY A 47 8.49 -5.59 6.29
N TRP A 48 7.33 -5.87 5.69
CA TRP A 48 7.08 -7.14 5.01
C TRP A 48 7.45 -7.04 3.53
N HIS A 49 8.39 -7.87 3.09
CA HIS A 49 8.82 -7.97 1.70
C HIS A 49 7.97 -8.99 0.95
N THR A 50 7.06 -8.53 0.09
CA THR A 50 6.08 -9.41 -0.58
C THR A 50 6.70 -10.36 -1.59
N ASP A 51 7.82 -9.98 -2.20
CA ASP A 51 8.58 -10.77 -3.17
C ASP A 51 9.20 -12.02 -2.54
N ARG A 52 9.76 -11.88 -1.34
CA ARG A 52 10.41 -12.97 -0.60
C ARG A 52 9.51 -13.62 0.44
N SER A 53 8.37 -13.00 0.76
CA SER A 53 7.51 -13.39 1.88
C SER A 53 8.27 -13.44 3.21
N VAL A 54 9.08 -12.40 3.47
CA VAL A 54 9.95 -12.30 4.65
C VAL A 54 9.73 -10.95 5.35
N CYS A 55 9.73 -10.97 6.68
CA CYS A 55 9.79 -9.76 7.49
C CYS A 55 11.25 -9.34 7.72
N ASP A 56 11.59 -8.10 7.39
CA ASP A 56 12.94 -7.57 7.58
C ASP A 56 12.91 -6.08 7.93
N GLU A 57 14.07 -5.47 8.11
CA GLU A 57 14.19 -4.04 8.27
C GLU A 57 13.78 -3.30 6.98
N PRO A 58 12.96 -2.24 7.08
CA PRO A 58 12.37 -1.56 5.92
C PRO A 58 13.37 -0.79 5.05
N LEU A 59 14.66 -0.78 5.41
CA LEU A 59 15.76 -0.07 4.74
C LEU A 59 16.79 -0.99 4.10
N SER A 60 16.46 -2.26 3.85
CA SER A 60 17.27 -3.04 2.92
C SER A 60 17.13 -2.39 1.53
N PHE A 61 18.10 -1.56 1.14
CA PHE A 61 18.31 -1.10 -0.23
C PHE A 61 18.61 -2.32 -1.10
N VAL A 62 17.59 -3.10 -1.40
CA VAL A 62 17.64 -4.10 -2.44
C VAL A 62 17.39 -3.33 -3.72
N THR A 63 18.43 -3.19 -4.53
CA THR A 63 18.38 -2.69 -5.90
C THR A 63 17.40 -3.53 -6.71
N GLY A 64 16.12 -3.15 -6.67
CA GLY A 64 15.04 -3.80 -7.39
C GLY A 64 13.76 -3.92 -6.56
N LYS A 65 12.68 -3.31 -7.08
CA LYS A 65 11.24 -3.66 -7.02
C LYS A 65 10.62 -4.27 -5.75
N SER A 66 11.28 -4.28 -4.59
CA SER A 66 10.69 -4.83 -3.37
C SER A 66 9.60 -3.88 -2.86
N VAL A 67 8.34 -4.30 -3.00
CA VAL A 67 7.20 -3.62 -2.37
C VAL A 67 7.25 -4.00 -0.89
N VAL A 68 7.59 -3.01 -0.05
CA VAL A 68 7.62 -3.19 1.41
C VAL A 68 6.27 -2.78 1.96
N VAL A 69 5.53 -3.75 2.48
CA VAL A 69 4.26 -3.53 3.19
C VAL A 69 4.57 -3.12 4.62
N ARG A 70 4.00 -1.99 5.05
CA ARG A 70 4.21 -1.39 6.39
C ARG A 70 2.94 -1.26 7.22
N GLU A 71 1.79 -1.45 6.59
CA GLU A 71 0.50 -1.27 7.23
C GLU A 71 -0.27 -2.60 7.27
N PRO A 72 -0.95 -2.95 8.39
CA PRO A 72 -1.70 -4.19 8.51
C PRO A 72 -2.71 -4.42 7.38
N PHE A 73 -3.40 -3.38 6.93
CA PHE A 73 -4.44 -3.48 5.90
C PHE A 73 -3.88 -3.74 4.49
N MET A 74 -2.57 -3.57 4.29
CA MET A 74 -1.89 -3.87 3.03
C MET A 74 -1.38 -5.32 3.00
N CYS A 75 -1.50 -6.05 4.11
CA CYS A 75 -1.07 -7.45 4.14
C CYS A 75 -1.95 -8.31 3.24
N PRO A 76 -1.35 -9.20 2.43
CA PRO A 76 -2.11 -10.09 1.59
C PRO A 76 -2.89 -11.08 2.47
N GLU A 77 -4.20 -10.95 2.48
CA GLU A 77 -5.10 -11.93 3.08
C GLU A 77 -5.62 -12.86 1.99
N LYS A 78 -5.52 -14.17 2.25
CA LYS A 78 -6.08 -15.17 1.34
C LYS A 78 -7.59 -15.19 1.56
N ALA A 79 -8.34 -14.52 0.69
CA ALA A 79 -9.79 -14.62 0.69
C ALA A 79 -10.19 -16.07 0.35
N PRO A 80 -11.15 -16.68 1.08
CA PRO A 80 -11.71 -17.95 0.64
C PRO A 80 -12.33 -17.77 -0.75
N PRO A 81 -12.22 -18.77 -1.63
CA PRO A 81 -12.87 -18.70 -2.93
C PRO A 81 -14.38 -18.56 -2.72
N ASP A 82 -14.99 -17.60 -3.41
CA ASP A 82 -16.44 -17.53 -3.54
C ASP A 82 -16.87 -18.55 -4.60
N GLU A 83 -17.51 -19.64 -4.16
CA GLU A 83 -17.97 -20.70 -5.06
C GLU A 83 -19.17 -20.28 -5.92
N GLU A 84 -20.00 -19.35 -5.42
CA GLU A 84 -21.20 -18.88 -6.11
C GLU A 84 -20.86 -17.76 -7.12
N TYR A 85 -19.94 -16.87 -6.75
CA TYR A 85 -19.52 -15.73 -7.58
C TYR A 85 -17.99 -15.62 -7.66
N PRO A 86 -17.32 -16.57 -8.33
CA PRO A 86 -15.87 -16.55 -8.43
C PRO A 86 -15.40 -15.30 -9.18
N TYR A 87 -14.27 -14.75 -8.75
CA TYR A 87 -13.60 -13.71 -9.51
C TYR A 87 -13.28 -14.22 -10.92
N THR A 88 -13.53 -13.36 -11.91
CA THR A 88 -13.09 -13.59 -13.29
C THR A 88 -12.39 -12.35 -13.83
N ASP A 89 -11.42 -12.52 -14.71
CA ASP A 89 -10.74 -11.38 -15.34
C ASP A 89 -11.69 -10.50 -16.14
N LYS A 90 -12.75 -11.08 -16.72
CA LYS A 90 -13.80 -10.33 -17.39
C LYS A 90 -14.53 -9.40 -16.42
N LEU A 91 -14.90 -9.91 -15.24
CA LEU A 91 -15.50 -9.09 -14.19
C LEU A 91 -14.53 -8.02 -13.69
N GLY A 92 -13.27 -8.39 -13.40
CA GLY A 92 -12.24 -7.45 -12.97
C GLY A 92 -12.03 -6.29 -13.96
N ARG A 93 -11.90 -6.60 -15.25
CA ARG A 93 -11.78 -5.57 -16.31
C ARG A 93 -13.03 -4.71 -16.44
N SER A 94 -14.21 -5.31 -16.28
CA SER A 94 -15.50 -4.59 -16.28
C SER A 94 -15.59 -3.60 -15.12
N LEU A 95 -15.23 -4.01 -13.90
CA LEU A 95 -15.22 -3.12 -12.73
C LEU A 95 -14.13 -2.04 -12.85
N PHE A 96 -12.97 -2.38 -13.43
CA PHE A 96 -11.89 -1.44 -13.64
C PHE A 96 -12.27 -0.30 -14.60
N SER A 97 -13.11 -0.55 -15.63
CA SER A 97 -13.58 0.53 -16.50
C SER A 97 -14.42 1.57 -15.75
N LEU A 98 -15.18 1.15 -14.73
CA LEU A 98 -15.90 2.08 -13.85
C LEU A 98 -14.93 2.94 -13.02
N VAL A 99 -13.85 2.35 -12.52
CA VAL A 99 -12.78 3.06 -11.79
C VAL A 99 -12.09 4.10 -12.68
N LEU A 100 -11.93 3.80 -13.98
CA LEU A 100 -11.41 4.76 -14.94
C LEU A 100 -12.43 5.87 -15.23
N ALA A 101 -13.71 5.55 -15.35
CA ALA A 101 -14.76 6.52 -15.62
C ALA A 101 -14.86 7.60 -14.52
N VAL A 102 -14.82 7.21 -13.24
CA VAL A 102 -14.95 8.18 -12.11
C VAL A 102 -13.81 9.21 -12.07
N ARG A 103 -12.65 8.91 -12.68
CA ARG A 103 -11.52 9.85 -12.78
C ARG A 103 -11.84 11.07 -13.61
N ASN A 104 -12.75 10.94 -14.58
CA ASN A 104 -13.21 12.05 -15.41
C ASN A 104 -14.20 12.94 -14.66
N LYS A 105 -14.16 14.25 -14.96
CA LYS A 105 -15.14 15.22 -14.44
C LYS A 105 -16.56 14.87 -14.91
N ASN A 106 -16.68 14.41 -16.15
CA ASN A 106 -17.93 13.89 -16.72
C ASN A 106 -17.76 12.40 -17.11
N PRO A 107 -18.19 11.45 -16.26
CA PRO A 107 -18.02 10.02 -16.52
C PRO A 107 -19.00 9.47 -17.56
N LYS A 108 -20.01 10.25 -18.01
CA LYS A 108 -21.09 9.76 -18.89
C LYS A 108 -20.57 9.19 -20.21
N GLU A 109 -19.62 9.87 -20.85
CA GLU A 109 -19.05 9.44 -22.13
C GLU A 109 -18.26 8.13 -21.98
N CYS A 110 -17.43 8.03 -20.93
CA CYS A 110 -16.69 6.80 -20.64
C CYS A 110 -17.64 5.63 -20.37
N LEU A 111 -18.71 5.86 -19.61
CA LEU A 111 -19.72 4.84 -19.34
C LEU A 111 -20.46 4.44 -20.61
N ALA A 112 -20.87 5.39 -21.46
CA ALA A 112 -21.55 5.08 -22.72
C ALA A 112 -20.69 4.18 -23.64
N ASN A 113 -19.37 4.41 -23.68
CA ASN A 113 -18.46 3.65 -24.53
C ASN A 113 -18.06 2.28 -23.95
N SER A 114 -17.93 2.17 -22.63
CA SER A 114 -17.37 0.97 -21.99
C SER A 114 -18.39 0.11 -21.23
N GLN A 115 -19.49 0.72 -20.78
CA GLN A 115 -20.51 0.14 -19.90
C GLN A 115 -21.89 0.69 -20.25
N PRO A 116 -22.42 0.42 -21.47
CA PRO A 116 -23.64 1.06 -21.97
C PRO A 116 -24.88 0.75 -21.12
N ASN A 117 -24.88 -0.36 -20.38
CA ASN A 117 -25.97 -0.76 -19.48
C ASN A 117 -25.88 -0.12 -18.09
N VAL A 118 -24.83 0.66 -17.81
CA VAL A 118 -24.60 1.33 -16.53
C VAL A 118 -25.05 2.78 -16.62
N ARG A 119 -26.06 3.13 -15.81
CA ARG A 119 -26.59 4.49 -15.72
C ARG A 119 -25.99 5.22 -14.52
N LEU A 120 -25.35 6.36 -14.78
CA LEU A 120 -24.89 7.27 -13.74
C LEU A 120 -26.09 7.90 -13.02
N ILE A 121 -26.15 7.76 -11.69
CA ILE A 121 -27.12 8.44 -10.85
C ILE A 121 -26.58 9.81 -10.42
N LYS A 122 -25.38 9.82 -9.83
CA LYS A 122 -24.75 11.05 -9.35
C LYS A 122 -23.25 10.89 -9.24
N ARG A 123 -22.52 11.98 -9.48
CA ARG A 123 -21.10 12.10 -9.14
C ARG A 123 -20.95 13.11 -8.01
N TYR A 124 -20.09 12.80 -7.07
CA TYR A 124 -19.71 13.63 -5.94
C TYR A 124 -18.26 14.04 -6.10
N GLU A 125 -17.94 15.27 -5.72
CA GLU A 125 -16.58 15.79 -5.63
C GLU A 125 -16.45 16.52 -4.31
N VAL A 126 -15.43 16.17 -3.54
CA VAL A 126 -15.18 16.73 -2.21
C VAL A 126 -13.69 16.97 -2.05
N GLU A 127 -13.34 18.01 -1.32
CA GLU A 127 -11.96 18.19 -0.85
C GLU A 127 -11.65 17.09 0.17
N CYS A 128 -10.47 16.46 0.07
CA CYS A 128 -10.16 15.27 0.87
C CYS A 128 -8.75 15.21 1.47
N ASP A 129 -7.90 16.21 1.23
CA ASP A 129 -6.57 16.27 1.83
C ASP A 129 -6.14 17.69 2.19
N GLN A 130 -5.04 17.79 2.95
CA GLN A 130 -4.46 19.05 3.41
C GLN A 130 -3.88 19.91 2.28
N SER A 131 -3.75 19.35 1.08
CA SER A 131 -3.26 20.05 -0.12
C SER A 131 -4.39 20.59 -0.99
N HIS A 132 -5.63 20.58 -0.47
CA HIS A 132 -6.84 20.99 -1.16
C HIS A 132 -7.07 20.21 -2.47
N ASN A 133 -6.65 18.93 -2.53
CA ASN A 133 -7.02 18.08 -3.65
C ASN A 133 -8.45 17.56 -3.48
N PHE A 134 -9.07 17.31 -4.64
CA PHE A 134 -10.42 16.78 -4.71
C PHE A 134 -10.41 15.27 -4.92
N CYS A 135 -11.13 14.58 -4.05
CA CYS A 135 -11.56 13.20 -4.24
C CYS A 135 -12.92 13.19 -4.93
N ALA A 136 -13.20 12.12 -5.66
CA ALA A 136 -14.47 11.96 -6.33
C ALA A 136 -15.09 10.60 -6.08
N SER A 137 -16.41 10.54 -6.18
CA SER A 137 -17.15 9.29 -6.17
C SER A 137 -18.26 9.34 -7.19
N MET A 138 -18.69 8.18 -7.69
CA MET A 138 -19.92 8.08 -8.45
C MET A 138 -20.80 6.95 -7.95
N LEU A 139 -22.10 7.22 -7.95
CA LEU A 139 -23.16 6.24 -7.78
C LEU A 139 -23.74 5.92 -9.16
N ALA A 140 -23.74 4.66 -9.54
CA ALA A 140 -24.30 4.18 -10.80
C ALA A 140 -25.09 2.88 -10.59
N VAL A 141 -26.00 2.58 -11.51
CA VAL A 141 -26.87 1.41 -11.44
C VAL A 141 -26.87 0.69 -12.78
N SER A 142 -26.85 -0.64 -12.74
CA SER A 142 -27.14 -1.50 -13.89
C SER A 142 -28.33 -2.38 -13.56
N GLU A 143 -29.44 -2.15 -14.26
CA GLU A 143 -30.65 -2.95 -14.11
C GLU A 143 -30.46 -4.35 -14.71
N SER A 144 -29.73 -4.44 -15.83
CA SER A 144 -29.43 -5.70 -16.51
C SER A 144 -28.65 -6.69 -15.65
N SER A 145 -27.72 -6.20 -14.83
CA SER A 145 -26.92 -7.02 -13.91
C SER A 145 -27.44 -6.98 -12.47
N LYS A 146 -28.56 -6.30 -12.21
CA LYS A 146 -29.13 -6.07 -10.87
C LYS A 146 -28.07 -5.56 -9.88
N SER A 147 -27.25 -4.61 -10.30
CA SER A 147 -26.10 -4.14 -9.51
C SER A 147 -26.17 -2.65 -9.25
N ILE A 148 -25.74 -2.25 -8.05
CA ILE A 148 -25.48 -0.85 -7.68
C ILE A 148 -23.97 -0.71 -7.53
N TYR A 149 -23.39 0.29 -8.19
CA TYR A 149 -21.97 0.58 -8.15
C TYR A 149 -21.72 1.85 -7.35
N VAL A 150 -20.89 1.73 -6.32
CA VAL A 150 -20.32 2.86 -5.59
C VAL A 150 -18.82 2.86 -5.89
N VAL A 151 -18.37 3.85 -6.66
CA VAL A 151 -17.01 3.88 -7.18
C VAL A 151 -16.29 5.09 -6.62
N TYR A 152 -15.06 4.89 -6.16
CA TYR A 152 -14.25 5.92 -5.53
C TYR A 152 -13.02 6.24 -6.39
N LYS A 153 -12.69 7.52 -6.42
CA LYS A 153 -11.47 8.10 -6.99
C LYS A 153 -10.69 8.75 -5.87
N SER A 154 -9.44 8.32 -5.70
CA SER A 154 -8.48 8.97 -4.77
C SER A 154 -8.11 10.39 -5.21
N SER A 155 -7.40 11.11 -4.33
CA SER A 155 -6.74 12.38 -4.61
C SER A 155 -5.81 12.30 -5.83
N ASN A 156 -5.52 13.44 -6.44
CA ASN A 156 -4.50 13.52 -7.48
C ASN A 156 -3.11 13.48 -6.82
N MET A 157 -2.29 12.51 -7.23
CA MET A 157 -1.02 12.13 -6.59
C MET A 157 0.08 13.21 -6.69
N ASP A 158 -0.06 14.14 -7.63
CA ASP A 158 1.03 15.03 -8.07
C ASP A 158 1.51 16.00 -6.98
N LYS A 159 0.61 16.45 -6.09
CA LYS A 159 0.97 17.30 -4.94
C LYS A 159 1.33 16.49 -3.69
N GLN A 160 0.72 15.32 -3.54
CA GLN A 160 0.92 14.45 -2.38
C GLN A 160 2.34 13.87 -2.34
N LEU A 161 2.92 13.57 -3.52
CA LEU A 161 4.31 13.09 -3.62
C LEU A 161 5.31 14.09 -3.01
N ILE A 162 5.13 15.40 -3.25
CA ILE A 162 6.01 16.45 -2.71
C ILE A 162 5.83 16.57 -1.20
N THR A 163 4.59 16.55 -0.70
CA THR A 163 4.31 16.62 0.74
C THR A 163 4.83 15.41 1.51
N GLU A 164 4.76 14.21 0.92
CA GLU A 164 5.30 12.99 1.54
C GLU A 164 6.83 12.95 1.49
N VAL A 165 7.46 13.46 0.43
CA VAL A 165 8.93 13.60 0.34
C VAL A 165 9.46 14.63 1.34
N CYS A 166 8.77 15.75 1.54
CA CYS A 166 9.18 16.79 2.50
C CYS A 166 8.82 16.47 3.96
N LYS A 167 8.14 15.34 4.24
CA LYS A 167 7.87 14.86 5.61
C LYS A 167 8.97 13.92 6.15
N PHE A 168 9.98 13.62 5.35
CA PHE A 168 11.26 13.03 5.77
C PHE A 168 12.30 14.13 6.02
#